data_AF-A0A5E4SET4-F1
#
_entry.id   AF-A0A5E4SET4-F1
#
_cell.length_a   1.000
_cell.length_b   1.000
_cell.length_c   1.000
_cell.angle_alpha   90.00
_cell.angle_beta   90.00
_cell.angle_gamma   90.00
#
_symmetry.space_group_name_H-M   'P 1'
#
loop_
_entity.id
_entity.type
_entity.pdbx_description
1 polymer ?
#
loop_
_entity_poly.entity_id
_entity_poly.type
_entity_poly.pdbx_seq_one_letter_code
_entity_poly.pdbx_strand_id
1 'polypeptide(L)' 'MITIKDKPGCITVEEMRHYFEKSIKETALLAANTPLGAMVINGKFSHYVTPDTDTMWIGFALGMRAAERVASQTSGDAS' A
#
# COMPACT_ATOMS: atom_id res chain seq x y z
N MET A 1 -3.02 -3.27 16.14
CA MET A 1 -3.02 -2.57 14.84
C MET A 1 -1.81 -3.04 14.07
N ILE A 2 -2.00 -3.59 12.86
CA ILE A 2 -0.88 -4.02 12.01
C ILE A 2 -0.33 -2.78 11.32
N THR A 3 0.99 -2.60 11.33
CA THR A 3 1.64 -1.44 10.68
C THR A 3 2.58 -1.94 9.60
N ILE A 4 2.37 -1.50 8.36
CA ILE A 4 3.28 -1.75 7.25
C ILE A 4 4.51 -0.87 7.40
N LYS A 5 5.70 -1.45 7.28
CA LYS A 5 6.98 -0.77 7.45
C LYS A 5 7.85 -0.91 6.21
N ASP A 6 8.75 0.04 6.03
CA ASP A 6 9.81 -0.08 5.04
C ASP A 6 10.74 -1.24 5.37
N LYS A 7 11.25 -1.87 4.31
CA LYS A 7 12.26 -2.92 4.39
C LYS A 7 13.30 -2.63 3.29
N PRO A 8 14.61 -2.75 3.57
CA PRO A 8 15.63 -2.57 2.53
C PRO A 8 15.44 -3.55 1.36
N GLY A 9 15.65 -3.07 0.13
CA GLY A 9 15.53 -3.87 -1.10
C GLY A 9 14.10 -4.23 -1.50
N CYS A 10 13.14 -3.42 -1.06
CA CYS A 10 11.72 -3.71 -1.05
C CYS A 10 10.98 -2.38 -1.29
N ILE A 11 9.90 -2.36 -2.07
CA ILE A 11 9.09 -1.18 -2.39
C ILE A 11 8.76 -0.39 -1.12
N THR A 12 8.87 0.93 -1.16
CA THR A 12 8.66 1.74 0.04
C THR A 12 7.18 1.81 0.42
N VAL A 13 6.90 2.08 1.69
CA VAL A 13 5.53 2.36 2.18
C VAL A 13 4.94 3.55 1.43
N GLU A 14 5.76 4.56 1.13
CA GLU A 14 5.35 5.74 0.37
C GLU A 14 4.92 5.40 -1.06
N GLU A 15 5.70 4.58 -1.78
CA GLU A 15 5.35 4.13 -3.13
C GLU A 15 4.10 3.24 -3.13
N MET A 16 4.00 2.29 -2.20
CA MET A 16 2.78 1.49 -2.05
C MET A 16 1.56 2.37 -1.79
N ARG A 17 1.71 3.39 -0.93
CA ARG A 17 0.64 4.37 -0.64
C ARG A 17 0.26 5.16 -1.88
N HIS A 18 1.25 5.60 -2.66
CA HIS A 18 0.99 6.30 -3.92
C HIS A 18 0.13 5.45 -4.87
N TYR A 19 0.48 4.18 -5.08
CA TYR A 19 -0.30 3.28 -5.95
C TYR A 19 -1.71 3.02 -5.39
N PHE A 20 -1.83 2.82 -4.09
CA PHE A 20 -3.13 2.66 -3.43
C PHE A 20 -4.01 3.89 -3.68
N GLU A 21 -3.55 5.08 -3.31
CA GLU A 21 -4.31 6.32 -3.45
C GLU A 21 -4.64 6.63 -4.91
N LYS A 22 -3.73 6.32 -5.84
CA LYS A 22 -3.96 6.44 -7.27
C LYS A 22 -5.10 5.51 -7.71
N SER A 23 -5.06 4.23 -7.34
CA SER A 23 -6.11 3.26 -7.69
C SER A 23 -7.50 3.67 -7.19
N ILE A 24 -7.57 4.25 -5.98
CA ILE A 24 -8.81 4.76 -5.41
C ILE A 24 -9.32 5.97 -6.20
N LYS A 25 -8.45 6.96 -6.48
CA LYS A 25 -8.82 8.19 -7.20
C LYS A 25 -9.23 7.92 -8.65
N GLU A 26 -8.59 6.95 -9.31
CA GLU A 26 -8.85 6.63 -10.71
C GLU A 26 -10.06 5.71 -10.92
N THR A 27 -10.58 5.09 -9.84
CA THR A 27 -11.75 4.21 -9.91
C THR A 27 -12.95 4.89 -9.24
N ALA A 28 -13.91 5.37 -10.03
CA ALA A 28 -15.04 6.17 -9.53
C ALA A 28 -15.79 5.53 -8.35
N LEU A 29 -16.03 4.21 -8.40
CA LEU A 29 -16.70 3.49 -7.31
C LEU A 29 -15.87 3.46 -6.03
N LEU A 30 -14.55 3.32 -6.12
CA LEU A 30 -13.66 3.34 -4.98
C LEU A 30 -13.50 4.75 -4.41
N ALA A 31 -13.36 5.77 -5.27
CA ALA A 31 -13.31 7.16 -4.86
C ALA A 31 -14.54 7.57 -4.03
N ALA A 32 -15.73 7.08 -4.39
CA ALA A 32 -16.97 7.36 -3.67
C ALA A 32 -17.09 6.64 -2.32
N ASN A 33 -16.38 5.52 -2.10
CA ASN A 33 -16.58 4.63 -0.96
C ASN A 33 -15.33 4.42 -0.08
N THR A 34 -14.18 4.96 -0.47
CA THR A 34 -12.89 4.76 0.22
C THR A 34 -12.23 6.11 0.52
N PRO A 35 -12.67 6.82 1.57
CA PRO A 35 -12.09 8.11 1.92
C PRO A 35 -10.62 7.93 2.34
N LEU A 36 -9.72 8.63 1.66
CA LEU A 36 -8.26 8.53 1.81
C LEU A 36 -7.71 9.31 3.02
N GLY A 37 -8.48 9.50 4.10
CA GLY A 37 -8.09 10.31 5.26
C GLY A 37 -6.84 9.79 5.95
N ALA A 38 -5.66 10.17 5.47
CA ALA A 38 -4.38 9.67 5.95
C ALA A 38 -3.99 10.35 7.26
N MET A 39 -3.69 9.55 8.29
CA MET A 39 -3.14 10.02 9.54
C MET A 39 -1.61 10.09 9.45
N VAL A 40 -1.07 11.28 9.74
CA VAL A 40 0.37 11.55 9.72
C VAL A 40 0.83 11.86 11.15
N ILE A 41 1.84 11.13 11.62
CA ILE A 41 2.44 11.30 12.96
C ILE A 41 3.91 11.62 12.76
N ASN A 42 4.38 12.73 13.32
CA ASN A 42 5.77 13.22 13.17
C ASN A 42 6.23 13.33 11.70
N GLY A 43 5.32 13.78 10.81
CA GLY A 43 5.60 13.94 9.39
C GLY A 43 5.64 12.62 8.59
N LYS A 44 5.34 11.47 9.21
CA LYS A 44 5.30 10.17 8.55
C LYS A 44 3.88 9.60 8.51
N PHE A 45 3.54 8.97 7.39
CA PHE A 45 2.30 8.22 7.27
C PHE A 45 2.22 7.16 8.36
N SER A 46 1.08 7.05 9.02
CA SER A 46 0.81 6.06 10.05
C SER A 46 -0.23 5.04 9.59
N HIS A 47 -1.43 5.51 9.20
CA HIS A 47 -2.58 4.69 8.83
C HIS A 47 -3.66 5.56 8.16
N TYR A 48 -4.71 4.94 7.62
CA TYR A 48 -5.92 5.67 7.23
C TYR A 48 -6.92 5.73 8.38
N VAL A 49 -7.58 6.88 8.55
CA VAL A 49 -8.44 7.17 9.71
C VAL A 49 -9.68 6.28 9.75
N THR A 50 -10.27 5.96 8.60
CA THR A 50 -11.44 5.09 8.54
C THR A 50 -11.00 3.62 8.59
N PRO A 51 -11.59 2.79 9.47
CA PRO A 51 -11.20 1.39 9.61
C PRO A 51 -11.29 0.59 8.30
N ASP A 52 -12.29 0.88 7.46
CA ASP A 52 -12.48 0.20 6.18
C ASP A 52 -11.38 0.55 5.18
N THR A 53 -11.03 1.83 5.06
CA THR A 53 -9.91 2.26 4.19
C THR A 53 -8.59 1.70 4.71
N ASP A 54 -8.37 1.69 6.02
CA ASP A 54 -7.13 1.15 6.61
C ASP A 54 -7.01 -0.36 6.38
N THR A 55 -8.12 -1.10 6.47
CA THR A 55 -8.16 -2.52 6.17
C THR A 55 -7.87 -2.80 4.69
N MET A 56 -8.48 -2.02 3.78
CA MET A 56 -8.19 -2.11 2.34
C MET A 56 -6.71 -1.80 2.05
N TRP A 57 -6.16 -0.78 2.70
CA TRP A 57 -4.74 -0.43 2.60
C TRP A 57 -3.83 -1.59 3.04
N ILE A 58 -4.11 -2.21 4.19
CA ILE A 58 -3.33 -3.37 4.68
C ILE A 58 -3.36 -4.50 3.65
N GLY A 59 -4.54 -4.84 3.11
CA GLY A 59 -4.67 -5.85 2.07
C GLY A 59 -3.89 -5.52 0.80
N PHE A 60 -4.00 -4.28 0.32
CA PHE A 60 -3.28 -3.80 -0.86
C PHE A 60 -1.76 -3.89 -0.67
N ALA A 61 -1.24 -3.39 0.46
CA ALA A 61 0.19 -3.39 0.76
C ALA A 61 0.76 -4.82 0.87
N LEU A 62 0.01 -5.74 1.48
CA LEU A 62 0.40 -7.16 1.52
C LEU A 62 0.45 -7.79 0.11
N GLY A 63 -0.54 -7.47 -0.74
CA GLY A 63 -0.58 -7.89 -2.14
C GLY A 63 0.63 -7.38 -2.94
N MET A 64 0.96 -6.10 -2.80
CA MET A 64 2.14 -5.49 -3.42
C MET A 64 3.44 -6.19 -3.02
N ARG A 65 3.62 -6.50 -1.72
CA ARG A 65 4.78 -7.26 -1.23
C ARG A 65 4.84 -8.68 -1.79
N ALA A 66 3.70 -9.35 -1.88
CA ALA A 66 3.64 -10.68 -2.47
C ALA A 66 4.01 -10.67 -3.95
N ALA A 67 3.49 -9.69 -4.71
CA ALA A 67 3.79 -9.50 -6.11
C ALA A 67 5.27 -9.18 -6.35
N GLU A 68 5.84 -8.27 -5.56
CA GLU A 68 7.28 -7.94 -5.59
C GLU A 68 8.13 -9.20 -5.39
N ARG A 69 7.83 -10.00 -4.35
CA ARG A 69 8.55 -11.25 -4.08
C ARG A 69 8.49 -12.23 -5.25
N VAL A 70 7.32 -12.41 -5.86
CA VAL A 70 7.16 -13.30 -7.02
C VAL A 70 7.95 -12.79 -8.21
N ALA A 71 7.88 -11.48 -8.50
CA ALA A 71 8.64 -10.87 -9.60
C ALA A 71 10.16 -11.02 -9.41
N SER A 72 10.66 -10.84 -8.18
CA SER A 72 12.09 -11.02 -7.88
C SER A 72 12.57 -12.47 -8.04
N GLN A 73 11.69 -13.47 -7.83
CA GLN A 73 12.03 -14.88 -8.03
C GLN A 73 12.08 -15.22 -9.53
N THR A 74 11.11 -14.76 -10.31
CA THR A 74 11.08 -14.99 -11.76
C THR A 74 12.29 -14.38 -12.48
N SER A 75 12.82 -13.26 -12.00
CA SER A 75 14.03 -12.64 -12.56
C SER A 75 15.32 -13.36 -12.17
N GLY A 76 15.30 -14.22 -11.14
CA GLY A 76 16.44 -15.01 -10.69
C GLY A 76 16.63 -16.33 -11.43
N ASP A 77 15.56 -16.90 -12.01
CA ASP A 77 15.60 -18.17 -12.75
C ASP A 77 16.09 -18.03 -14.22
N ALA A 78 16.35 -16.80 -14.67
CA ALA A 78 16.87 -16.50 -16.01
C ALA A 78 18.42 -16.33 -16.04
N SER A 79 19.12 -16.70 -14.96
CA SER A 79 20.59 -16.58 -14.82
C SER A 79 21.29 -17.94 -14.84
#